data_AF-A0A950WHZ0-F1
#
_entry.id   AF-A0A950WHZ0-F1
#
_cell.length_a   1.000
_cell.length_b   1.000
_cell.length_c   1.000
_cell.angle_alpha   90.00
_cell.angle_beta   90.00
_cell.angle_gamma   90.00
#
_symmetry.space_group_name_H-M   'P 1'
#
loop_
_entity.id
_entity.type
_entity.pdbx_description
1 polymer ?
#
loop_
_entity_poly.entity_id
_entity_poly.type
_entity_poly.pdbx_seq_one_letter_code
_entity_poly.pdbx_strand_id
1 'polypeptide(L)'
;LSDGHYDEYISDPAKPVNYRHRPNRPQGYTDELTWWQWLVDDQREQSGRPDVLTYETDVLKSPVKVSGQPTVYLAASTSGTDSDWVVKVIDVYPDEVAGQPELGGYQLPISMDIFRGRYREGYDNPKPIEANKPLLYKWALPNANHVFLPSHRIMIQVQSSWFPLYDRNPQTFVPNIMFAKPEEYKKATQRIYHTQGLESFIELPVVN
;
A
#
# COMPACT_ATOMS: atom_id res chain seq x y z
N LEU A 1 18.44 -23.45 -3.37
CA LEU A 1 17.12 -23.06 -2.84
C LEU A 1 17.43 -22.11 -1.69
N SER A 2 17.56 -20.81 -1.96
CA SER A 2 17.95 -19.84 -0.95
C SER A 2 16.69 -19.32 -0.27
N ASP A 3 16.53 -19.67 1.01
CA ASP A 3 15.48 -19.19 1.93
C ASP A 3 15.61 -17.68 2.18
N GLY A 4 15.28 -16.86 1.18
CA GLY A 4 14.91 -15.48 1.44
C GLY A 4 13.53 -15.52 2.08
N HIS A 5 13.42 -15.20 3.37
CA HIS A 5 12.12 -14.96 3.99
C HIS A 5 11.47 -13.72 3.34
N TYR A 6 10.44 -13.97 2.55
CA TYR A 6 9.55 -12.98 1.97
C TYR A 6 8.12 -13.47 2.13
N ASP A 7 7.19 -12.52 2.16
CA ASP A 7 5.78 -12.82 1.92
C ASP A 7 5.45 -12.55 0.46
N GLU A 8 4.49 -13.32 -0.07
CA GLU A 8 4.15 -13.31 -1.49
C GLU A 8 2.65 -13.11 -1.69
N TYR A 9 2.29 -12.34 -2.71
CA TYR A 9 0.92 -12.22 -3.21
C TYR A 9 0.89 -12.16 -4.73
N ILE A 10 -0.26 -12.52 -5.34
CA ILE A 10 -0.45 -12.42 -6.79
C ILE A 10 -1.27 -11.18 -7.08
N SER A 11 -0.71 -10.24 -7.84
CA SER A 11 -1.43 -9.08 -8.35
C SER A 11 -1.97 -9.37 -9.74
N ASP A 12 -3.29 -9.22 -9.90
CA ASP A 12 -4.03 -9.47 -11.15
C ASP A 12 -4.64 -8.17 -11.68
N PRO A 13 -4.11 -7.57 -12.76
CA PRO A 13 -4.69 -6.37 -13.35
C PRO A 13 -6.13 -6.54 -13.85
N ALA A 14 -6.62 -7.76 -14.05
CA ALA A 14 -8.04 -8.00 -14.38
C ALA A 14 -8.95 -7.89 -13.15
N LYS A 15 -8.41 -7.96 -11.93
CA LYS A 15 -9.12 -7.87 -10.65
C LYS A 15 -8.42 -6.90 -9.68
N PRO A 16 -8.20 -5.64 -10.09
CA PRO A 16 -7.44 -4.71 -9.28
C PRO A 16 -8.10 -4.47 -7.91
N VAL A 17 -7.29 -4.16 -6.91
CA VAL A 17 -7.75 -3.73 -5.60
C VAL A 17 -8.40 -2.36 -5.76
N ASN A 18 -9.63 -2.23 -5.23
CA ASN A 18 -10.33 -0.95 -5.28
C ASN A 18 -9.75 0.01 -4.23
N TYR A 19 -9.66 1.30 -4.58
CA TYR A 19 -9.20 2.32 -3.64
C TYR A 19 -10.16 2.58 -2.49
N ARG A 20 -11.43 2.24 -2.69
CA ARG A 20 -12.48 2.22 -1.68
C ARG A 20 -13.55 1.17 -2.02
N HIS A 21 -14.47 0.97 -1.09
CA HIS A 21 -15.57 0.02 -1.25
C HIS A 21 -16.45 0.36 -2.48
N ARG A 22 -16.79 -0.67 -3.27
CA ARG A 22 -17.64 -0.51 -4.45
C ARG A 22 -19.11 -0.33 -4.06
N PRO A 23 -19.93 0.40 -4.83
CA PRO A 23 -19.61 0.98 -6.14
C PRO A 23 -18.85 2.31 -6.06
N ASN A 24 -17.81 2.44 -6.88
CA ASN A 24 -17.10 3.70 -7.07
C ASN A 24 -17.90 4.60 -8.03
N ARG A 25 -18.62 5.60 -7.50
CA ARG A 25 -19.39 6.56 -8.30
C ARG A 25 -18.51 7.75 -8.72
N PRO A 26 -18.67 8.29 -9.94
CA PRO A 26 -17.94 9.49 -10.37
C PRO A 26 -18.26 10.71 -9.49
N GLN A 27 -17.31 11.64 -9.35
CA GLN A 27 -17.56 12.98 -8.80
C GLN A 27 -18.60 13.69 -9.69
N GLY A 28 -19.76 14.05 -9.14
CA GLY A 28 -20.89 14.64 -9.88
C GLY A 28 -21.72 15.60 -9.02
N TYR A 29 -23.02 15.79 -9.33
CA TYR A 29 -23.95 16.64 -8.56
C TYR A 29 -25.01 15.79 -7.84
N THR A 30 -24.61 14.69 -7.20
CA THR A 30 -25.51 13.84 -6.39
C THR A 30 -25.14 13.91 -4.92
N ASP A 31 -26.13 13.81 -4.03
CA ASP A 31 -26.00 14.14 -2.60
C ASP A 31 -25.11 13.18 -1.77
N GLU A 32 -24.64 12.06 -2.34
CA GLU A 32 -23.89 11.00 -1.64
C GLU A 32 -22.42 10.92 -2.06
N LEU A 33 -21.80 12.04 -2.46
CA LEU A 33 -20.38 12.04 -2.77
C LEU A 33 -19.57 11.98 -1.48
N THR A 34 -18.66 11.04 -1.37
CA THR A 34 -17.77 10.90 -0.20
C THR A 34 -16.31 10.83 -0.64
N TRP A 35 -16.01 11.22 -1.89
CA TRP A 35 -14.64 11.23 -2.40
C TRP A 35 -13.71 11.99 -1.46
N TRP A 36 -14.08 13.18 -0.98
CA TRP A 36 -13.22 13.96 -0.08
C TRP A 36 -12.86 13.26 1.24
N GLN A 37 -13.56 12.19 1.64
CA GLN A 37 -13.27 11.38 2.83
C GLN A 37 -12.47 10.11 2.53
N TRP A 38 -12.19 9.77 1.26
CA TRP A 38 -11.68 8.46 0.89
C TRP A 38 -10.35 8.07 1.57
N LEU A 39 -9.51 9.06 1.90
CA LEU A 39 -8.24 8.84 2.58
C LEU A 39 -8.41 8.34 4.02
N VAL A 40 -9.58 8.56 4.61
CA VAL A 40 -9.94 8.06 5.94
C VAL A 40 -10.97 6.95 5.86
N ASP A 41 -11.19 6.32 4.69
CA ASP A 41 -12.03 5.13 4.60
C ASP A 41 -11.36 3.94 5.30
N ASP A 42 -12.18 3.09 5.90
CA ASP A 42 -11.74 1.86 6.58
C ASP A 42 -11.08 0.86 5.62
N GLN A 43 -9.89 0.36 5.97
CA GLN A 43 -9.12 -0.56 5.13
C GLN A 43 -9.37 -2.06 5.41
N ARG A 44 -10.36 -2.40 6.24
CA ARG A 44 -10.70 -3.80 6.56
C ARG A 44 -11.08 -4.63 5.33
N GLU A 45 -11.72 -4.05 4.33
CA GLU A 45 -12.05 -4.76 3.08
C GLU A 45 -10.77 -5.22 2.35
N GLN A 46 -9.72 -4.39 2.34
CA GLN A 46 -8.45 -4.69 1.70
C GLN A 46 -7.66 -5.73 2.50
N SER A 47 -7.67 -5.68 3.84
CA SER A 47 -6.98 -6.65 4.70
C SER A 47 -7.39 -8.11 4.44
N GLY A 48 -8.64 -8.35 4.06
CA GLY A 48 -9.15 -9.70 3.79
C GLY A 48 -8.81 -10.25 2.40
N ARG A 49 -8.15 -9.47 1.54
CA ARG A 49 -7.88 -9.87 0.15
C ARG A 49 -6.55 -10.64 0.02
N PRO A 50 -6.49 -11.66 -0.85
CA PRO A 50 -5.26 -12.43 -1.08
C PRO A 50 -4.20 -11.68 -1.90
N ASP A 51 -4.54 -10.53 -2.48
CA ASP A 51 -3.65 -9.66 -3.26
C ASP A 51 -3.24 -8.37 -2.51
N VAL A 52 -3.34 -8.41 -1.17
CA VAL A 52 -2.90 -7.37 -0.23
C VAL A 52 -2.16 -8.04 0.92
N LEU A 53 -0.91 -7.65 1.18
CA LEU A 53 -0.20 -8.06 2.38
C LEU A 53 -0.51 -7.10 3.52
N THR A 54 -0.73 -7.65 4.71
CA THR A 54 -1.05 -6.88 5.92
C THR A 54 -0.13 -7.32 7.05
N TYR A 55 0.55 -6.35 7.65
CA TYR A 55 1.42 -6.51 8.81
C TYR A 55 0.89 -5.65 9.94
N GLU A 56 0.93 -6.13 11.18
CA GLU A 56 0.52 -5.35 12.33
C GLU A 56 1.42 -5.61 13.53
N THR A 57 1.56 -4.59 14.38
CA THR A 57 2.16 -4.76 15.70
C THR A 57 1.22 -5.52 16.63
N ASP A 58 1.77 -5.99 17.74
CA ASP A 58 0.97 -6.24 18.94
C ASP A 58 0.24 -4.97 19.39
N VAL A 59 -0.77 -5.15 20.24
CA VAL A 59 -1.48 -4.04 20.89
C VAL A 59 -0.48 -3.16 21.65
N LEU A 60 -0.50 -1.87 21.35
CA LEU A 60 0.39 -0.89 21.96
C LEU A 60 0.09 -0.72 23.45
N LYS A 61 1.14 -0.84 24.27
CA LYS A 61 1.06 -0.60 25.73
C LYS A 61 1.24 0.87 26.12
N SER A 62 1.89 1.63 25.24
CA SER A 62 2.23 3.04 25.43
C SER A 62 2.03 3.79 24.11
N PRO A 63 1.70 5.10 24.15
CA PRO A 63 1.47 5.86 22.93
C PRO A 63 2.75 5.97 22.08
N VAL A 64 2.59 5.93 20.76
CA VAL A 64 3.65 6.23 19.79
C VAL A 64 3.27 7.51 19.04
N LYS A 65 4.05 8.57 19.24
CA LYS A 65 3.82 9.87 18.59
C LYS A 65 4.65 9.94 17.32
N VAL A 66 4.03 10.34 16.21
CA VAL A 66 4.72 10.62 14.95
C VAL A 66 4.45 12.05 14.51
N SER A 67 5.47 12.76 14.07
CA SER A 67 5.36 14.13 13.56
C SER A 67 6.39 14.38 12.46
N GLY A 68 5.94 14.38 11.20
CA GLY A 68 6.80 14.55 10.03
C GLY A 68 6.39 13.65 8.87
N GLN A 69 7.34 13.34 7.99
CA GLN A 69 7.10 12.55 6.78
C GLN A 69 7.58 11.10 6.95
N PRO A 70 6.68 10.09 7.01
CA PRO A 70 7.08 8.69 6.92
C PRO A 70 7.77 8.40 5.59
N THR A 71 8.83 7.61 5.61
CA THR A 71 9.55 7.19 4.39
C THR A 71 9.53 5.68 4.25
N VAL A 72 9.16 5.19 3.08
CA VAL A 72 9.15 3.76 2.75
C VAL A 72 10.54 3.35 2.27
N TYR A 73 11.06 2.24 2.82
CA TYR A 73 12.17 1.48 2.27
C TYR A 73 11.66 0.07 1.99
N LEU A 74 11.31 -0.20 0.73
CA LEU A 74 10.71 -1.46 0.32
C LEU A 74 11.72 -2.30 -0.45
N ALA A 75 12.10 -3.45 0.07
CA ALA A 75 12.82 -4.48 -0.66
C ALA A 75 11.80 -5.42 -1.29
N ALA A 76 11.57 -5.30 -2.60
CA ALA A 76 10.53 -6.05 -3.30
C ALA A 76 10.99 -6.62 -4.63
N SER A 77 10.37 -7.73 -5.04
CA SER A 77 10.51 -8.27 -6.40
C SER A 77 9.15 -8.50 -7.03
N THR A 78 9.09 -8.42 -8.35
CA THR A 78 7.93 -8.81 -9.15
C THR A 78 8.35 -9.86 -10.17
N SER A 79 7.49 -10.84 -10.47
CA SER A 79 7.72 -11.75 -11.60
C SER A 79 7.52 -11.06 -12.96
N GLY A 80 6.95 -9.85 -12.97
CA GLY A 80 6.76 -9.01 -14.15
C GLY A 80 7.99 -8.17 -14.49
N THR A 81 7.80 -7.17 -15.35
CA THR A 81 8.85 -6.19 -15.73
C THR A 81 8.45 -4.74 -15.45
N ASP A 82 7.29 -4.52 -14.85
CA ASP A 82 6.85 -3.26 -14.24
C ASP A 82 5.92 -3.62 -13.07
N SER A 83 5.68 -2.70 -12.14
CA SER A 83 4.72 -2.90 -11.03
C SER A 83 4.44 -1.56 -10.35
N ASP A 84 3.25 -1.40 -9.77
CA ASP A 84 3.00 -0.34 -8.79
C ASP A 84 3.12 -0.92 -7.38
N TRP A 85 3.58 -0.11 -6.43
CA TRP A 85 3.72 -0.44 -5.00
C TRP A 85 2.95 0.57 -4.18
N VAL A 86 1.80 0.17 -3.65
CA VAL A 86 1.01 0.97 -2.71
C VAL A 86 1.41 0.55 -1.31
N VAL A 87 1.75 1.53 -0.46
CA VAL A 87 2.04 1.30 0.96
C VAL A 87 1.18 2.21 1.81
N LYS A 88 0.58 1.63 2.85
CA LYS A 88 -0.29 2.35 3.80
C LYS A 88 0.21 2.14 5.22
N VAL A 89 0.33 3.23 5.97
CA VAL A 89 0.51 3.25 7.42
C VAL A 89 -0.85 3.51 8.04
N ILE A 90 -1.32 2.56 8.85
CA ILE A 90 -2.68 2.48 9.36
C ILE A 90 -2.65 2.46 10.89
N ASP A 91 -3.56 3.20 11.51
CA ASP A 91 -3.91 3.08 12.92
C ASP A 91 -5.10 2.12 13.04
N VAL A 92 -4.88 0.97 13.68
CA VAL A 92 -5.96 0.03 14.00
C VAL A 92 -6.51 0.38 15.36
N TYR A 93 -7.78 0.79 15.38
CA TYR A 93 -8.51 1.09 16.59
C TYR A 93 -8.66 -0.16 17.47
N PRO A 94 -8.90 0.00 18.78
CA PRO A 94 -9.18 -1.13 19.66
C PRO A 94 -10.35 -1.95 19.14
N ASP A 95 -10.35 -3.25 19.41
CA ASP A 95 -11.39 -4.18 18.96
C ASP A 95 -12.80 -3.70 19.35
N GLU A 96 -12.93 -3.02 20.49
CA GLU A 96 -14.15 -2.37 20.95
C GLU A 96 -13.91 -0.88 21.27
N VAL A 97 -14.78 -0.01 20.74
CA VAL A 97 -14.76 1.43 21.03
C VAL A 97 -16.09 1.82 21.69
N ALA A 98 -16.05 2.07 23.00
CA ALA A 98 -17.23 2.40 23.78
C ALA A 98 -17.91 3.69 23.25
N GLY A 99 -19.22 3.60 22.99
CA GLY A 99 -20.02 4.72 22.46
C GLY A 99 -19.92 4.95 20.95
N GLN A 100 -18.99 4.28 20.25
CA GLN A 100 -18.83 4.30 18.78
C GLN A 100 -18.52 2.88 18.27
N PRO A 101 -19.44 1.91 18.42
CA PRO A 101 -19.19 0.50 18.11
C PRO A 101 -18.77 0.26 16.65
N GLU A 102 -19.16 1.12 15.72
CA GLU A 102 -18.73 1.10 14.32
C GLU A 102 -17.21 1.28 14.13
N LEU A 103 -16.53 1.89 15.11
CA LEU A 103 -15.08 2.10 15.11
C LEU A 103 -14.29 0.95 15.76
N GLY A 104 -14.95 -0.07 16.30
CA GLY A 104 -14.29 -1.27 16.81
C GLY A 104 -13.48 -1.95 15.70
N GLY A 105 -12.16 -2.07 15.89
CA GLY A 105 -11.21 -2.63 14.91
C GLY A 105 -11.09 -1.82 13.61
N TYR A 106 -11.50 -0.56 13.59
CA TYR A 106 -11.41 0.31 12.42
C TYR A 106 -9.95 0.49 11.97
N GLN A 107 -9.69 0.32 10.67
CA GLN A 107 -8.35 0.44 10.10
C GLN A 107 -8.19 1.79 9.40
N LEU A 108 -7.84 2.83 10.17
CA LEU A 108 -7.71 4.21 9.70
C LEU A 108 -6.35 4.43 9.02
N PRO A 109 -6.28 4.76 7.72
CA PRO A 109 -5.02 5.19 7.11
C PRO A 109 -4.57 6.54 7.68
N ILE A 110 -3.36 6.58 8.22
CA ILE A 110 -2.71 7.80 8.70
C ILE A 110 -1.87 8.43 7.59
N SER A 111 -1.24 7.60 6.77
CA SER A 111 -0.42 8.05 5.64
C SER A 111 -0.28 6.93 4.62
N MET A 112 -0.56 7.21 3.35
CA MET A 112 -0.52 6.21 2.29
C MET A 112 -0.26 6.84 0.92
N ASP A 113 0.48 6.11 0.09
CA ASP A 113 0.79 6.55 -1.27
C ASP A 113 1.14 5.36 -2.18
N ILE A 114 1.21 5.62 -3.48
CA ILE A 114 1.59 4.67 -4.52
C ILE A 114 2.89 5.09 -5.20
N PHE A 115 3.76 4.12 -5.44
CA PHE A 115 4.98 4.30 -6.22
C PHE A 115 4.95 3.45 -7.48
N ARG A 116 5.18 4.09 -8.64
CA ARG A 116 5.23 3.40 -9.93
C ARG A 116 6.66 2.91 -10.22
N GLY A 117 6.84 1.59 -10.22
CA GLY A 117 8.12 0.91 -10.11
C GLY A 117 9.12 1.19 -11.24
N ARG A 118 8.66 1.46 -12.46
CA ARG A 118 9.52 1.91 -13.57
C ARG A 118 10.38 3.16 -13.26
N TYR A 119 10.00 3.95 -12.25
CA TYR A 119 10.71 5.16 -11.83
C TYR A 119 11.66 4.94 -10.64
N ARG A 120 11.93 3.70 -10.25
CA ARG A 120 12.80 3.36 -9.09
C ARG A 120 14.17 4.05 -9.12
N GLU A 121 14.75 4.28 -10.30
CA GLU A 121 16.08 4.89 -10.46
C GLU A 121 16.04 6.38 -10.83
N GLY A 122 14.86 6.99 -10.95
CA GLY A 122 14.67 8.36 -11.42
C GLY A 122 13.34 8.55 -12.15
N TYR A 123 12.75 9.75 -12.04
CA TYR A 123 11.44 10.06 -12.62
C TYR A 123 11.48 10.46 -14.09
N ASP A 124 12.66 10.85 -14.58
CA ASP A 124 12.92 11.35 -15.93
C ASP A 124 13.14 10.23 -16.96
N ASN A 125 13.66 9.07 -16.53
CA ASN A 125 13.97 7.96 -17.41
C ASN A 125 13.40 6.63 -16.88
N PRO A 126 12.16 6.24 -17.26
CA PRO A 126 11.58 5.00 -16.80
C PRO A 126 12.33 3.78 -17.34
N LYS A 127 12.58 2.79 -16.48
CA LYS A 127 13.28 1.56 -16.83
C LYS A 127 12.46 0.31 -16.48
N PRO A 128 12.59 -0.78 -17.25
CA PRO A 128 12.00 -2.05 -16.86
C PRO A 128 12.59 -2.54 -15.53
N ILE A 129 11.74 -3.20 -14.75
CA ILE A 129 12.12 -3.93 -13.54
C ILE A 129 12.68 -5.30 -13.96
N GLU A 130 13.80 -5.70 -13.36
CA GLU A 130 14.36 -7.03 -13.57
C GLU A 130 13.50 -8.07 -12.83
N ALA A 131 12.90 -9.00 -13.59
CA ALA A 131 11.96 -9.98 -13.06
C ALA A 131 12.61 -10.89 -12.01
N ASN A 132 11.88 -11.15 -10.91
CA ASN A 132 12.27 -11.99 -9.78
C ASN A 132 13.53 -11.54 -9.01
N LYS A 133 14.02 -10.33 -9.27
CA LYS A 133 15.15 -9.76 -8.52
C LYS A 133 14.64 -8.85 -7.41
N PRO A 134 15.06 -9.06 -6.15
CA PRO A 134 14.81 -8.09 -5.09
C PRO A 134 15.50 -6.77 -5.42
N LEU A 135 14.72 -5.69 -5.44
CA LEU A 135 15.20 -4.33 -5.67
C LEU A 135 14.69 -3.42 -4.56
N LEU A 136 15.49 -2.40 -4.23
CA LEU A 136 15.13 -1.39 -3.24
C LEU A 136 14.34 -0.26 -3.88
N TYR A 137 13.18 0.04 -3.32
CA TYR A 137 12.35 1.20 -3.64
C TYR A 137 12.34 2.13 -2.43
N LYS A 138 12.45 3.43 -2.69
CA LYS A 138 12.43 4.47 -1.65
C LYS A 138 11.57 5.63 -2.09
N TRP A 139 10.56 5.98 -1.29
CA TRP A 139 9.75 7.17 -1.48
C TRP A 139 9.14 7.62 -0.17
N ALA A 140 8.75 8.88 -0.11
CA ALA A 140 8.13 9.46 1.07
C ALA A 140 6.60 9.38 0.95
N LEU A 141 5.92 9.15 2.08
CA LEU A 141 4.46 9.18 2.18
C LEU A 141 3.98 10.58 2.58
N PRO A 142 2.66 10.88 2.57
CA PRO A 142 2.12 12.10 3.15
C PRO A 142 2.53 12.34 4.61
N ASN A 143 2.66 13.59 5.02
CA ASN A 143 2.99 13.95 6.39
C ASN A 143 1.96 13.40 7.38
N ALA A 144 2.44 12.93 8.53
CA ALA A 144 1.62 12.52 9.66
C ALA A 144 1.97 13.35 10.89
N ASN A 145 0.95 13.80 11.62
CA ASN A 145 1.06 14.34 12.97
C ASN A 145 0.01 13.64 13.83
N HIS A 146 0.35 12.44 14.28
CA HIS A 146 -0.59 11.48 14.85
C HIS A 146 -0.01 10.82 16.10
N VAL A 147 -0.88 10.36 16.99
CA VAL A 147 -0.49 9.55 18.14
C VAL A 147 -1.26 8.24 18.07
N PHE A 148 -0.55 7.14 17.82
CA PHE A 148 -1.11 5.81 18.00
C PHE A 148 -1.25 5.59 19.51
N LEU A 149 -2.48 5.51 20.00
CA LEU A 149 -2.77 5.46 21.42
C LEU A 149 -2.51 4.05 22.00
N PRO A 150 -2.41 3.91 23.33
CA PRO A 150 -2.51 2.60 23.96
C PRO A 150 -3.79 1.87 23.50
N SER A 151 -3.72 0.54 23.41
CA SER A 151 -4.77 -0.34 22.90
C SER A 151 -4.98 -0.33 21.37
N HIS A 152 -4.33 0.58 20.64
CA HIS A 152 -4.30 0.55 19.18
C HIS A 152 -3.16 -0.35 18.66
N ARG A 153 -3.10 -0.55 17.34
CA ARG A 153 -1.95 -1.18 16.65
C ARG A 153 -1.47 -0.29 15.51
N ILE A 154 -0.19 -0.42 15.16
CA ILE A 154 0.33 0.13 13.90
C ILE A 154 0.26 -0.97 12.86
N MET A 155 -0.40 -0.69 11.74
CA MET A 155 -0.56 -1.63 10.63
C MET A 155 0.08 -1.09 9.36
N ILE A 156 0.71 -1.97 8.59
CA ILE A 156 1.22 -1.70 7.25
C ILE A 156 0.48 -2.58 6.26
N GLN A 157 -0.11 -1.97 5.23
CA GLN A 157 -0.64 -2.71 4.08
C GLN A 157 0.21 -2.46 2.83
N VAL A 158 0.41 -3.51 2.03
CA VAL A 158 1.11 -3.44 0.74
C VAL A 158 0.26 -4.09 -0.36
N GLN A 159 0.06 -3.40 -1.48
CA GLN A 159 -0.70 -3.89 -2.64
C GLN A 159 -0.15 -3.30 -3.95
N SER A 160 -0.57 -3.82 -5.11
CA SER A 160 -0.05 -3.40 -6.43
C SER A 160 -1.07 -2.81 -7.39
N SER A 161 -2.22 -2.36 -6.88
CA SER A 161 -3.19 -1.59 -7.65
C SER A 161 -4.05 -0.75 -6.73
N TRP A 162 -4.58 0.37 -7.23
CA TRP A 162 -5.43 1.26 -6.44
C TRP A 162 -6.52 1.90 -7.31
N PHE A 163 -7.39 1.04 -7.83
CA PHE A 163 -8.29 1.32 -8.94
C PHE A 163 -9.67 1.80 -8.45
N PRO A 164 -10.44 2.61 -9.21
CA PRO A 164 -10.09 3.29 -10.46
C PRO A 164 -9.40 4.64 -10.27
N LEU A 165 -8.98 5.00 -9.05
CA LEU A 165 -8.31 6.28 -8.80
C LEU A 165 -7.01 6.38 -9.61
N TYR A 166 -6.18 5.35 -9.53
CA TYR A 166 -5.00 5.20 -10.38
C TYR A 166 -5.27 4.22 -11.51
N ASP A 167 -4.71 4.49 -12.69
CA ASP A 167 -4.70 3.54 -13.79
C ASP A 167 -3.91 2.29 -13.40
N ARG A 168 -4.28 1.14 -13.99
CA ARG A 168 -3.62 -0.13 -13.66
C ARG A 168 -2.24 -0.16 -14.30
N ASN A 169 -1.23 -0.53 -13.53
CA ASN A 169 0.04 -0.97 -14.11
C ASN A 169 -0.18 -2.28 -14.88
N PRO A 170 0.29 -2.41 -16.14
CA PRO A 170 0.19 -3.67 -16.90
C PRO A 170 1.00 -4.83 -16.29
N GLN A 171 1.95 -4.50 -15.41
CA GLN A 171 2.98 -5.38 -14.84
C GLN A 171 3.96 -5.96 -15.87
N THR A 172 3.88 -5.45 -17.09
CA THR A 172 4.91 -5.59 -18.13
C THR A 172 5.35 -4.18 -18.53
N PHE A 173 6.65 -4.02 -18.73
CA PHE A 173 7.17 -2.73 -19.16
C PHE A 173 6.72 -2.41 -20.58
N VAL A 174 5.99 -1.31 -20.70
CA VAL A 174 5.55 -0.74 -21.97
C VAL A 174 6.10 0.68 -22.11
N PRO A 175 6.31 1.20 -23.34
CA PRO A 175 6.80 2.57 -23.52
C PRO A 175 5.93 3.62 -22.83
N ASN A 176 4.61 3.45 -22.87
CA ASN A 176 3.65 4.36 -22.25
C ASN A 176 2.38 3.62 -21.79
N ILE A 177 2.11 3.64 -20.48
CA ILE A 177 0.98 2.93 -19.86
C ILE A 177 -0.38 3.47 -20.34
N MET A 178 -0.46 4.76 -20.68
CA MET A 178 -1.69 5.37 -21.21
C MET A 178 -2.20 4.69 -22.48
N PHE A 179 -1.31 4.03 -23.22
CA PHE A 179 -1.62 3.32 -24.46
C PHE A 179 -1.40 1.81 -24.34
N ALA A 180 -1.32 1.28 -23.12
CA ALA A 180 -1.10 -0.14 -22.89
C ALA A 180 -2.24 -0.97 -23.49
N LYS A 181 -1.89 -1.97 -24.28
CA LYS A 181 -2.82 -2.86 -24.97
C LYS A 181 -3.33 -3.95 -24.03
N PRO A 182 -4.52 -4.51 -24.25
CA PRO A 182 -5.09 -5.56 -23.39
C PRO A 182 -4.14 -6.74 -23.12
N GLU A 183 -3.37 -7.18 -24.11
CA GLU A 183 -2.42 -8.29 -24.01
C GLU A 183 -1.17 -8.01 -23.15
N GLU A 184 -0.91 -6.75 -22.82
CA GLU A 184 0.22 -6.32 -22.00
C GLU A 184 -0.09 -6.45 -20.50
N TYR A 185 -1.37 -6.51 -20.12
CA TYR A 185 -1.80 -6.69 -18.73
C TYR A 185 -1.65 -8.15 -18.32
N LYS A 186 -0.63 -8.44 -17.52
CA LYS A 186 -0.33 -9.80 -17.05
C LYS A 186 -0.36 -9.86 -15.54
N LYS A 187 -0.80 -10.99 -15.00
CA LYS A 187 -0.61 -11.33 -13.59
C LYS A 187 0.89 -11.33 -13.27
N ALA A 188 1.23 -10.90 -12.07
CA ALA A 188 2.58 -10.96 -11.55
C ALA A 188 2.57 -11.36 -10.08
N THR A 189 3.52 -12.20 -9.73
CA THR A 189 3.81 -12.60 -8.36
C THR A 189 4.70 -11.55 -7.73
N GLN A 190 4.26 -11.00 -6.62
CA GLN A 190 4.90 -9.92 -5.88
C GLN A 190 5.46 -10.46 -4.58
N ARG A 191 6.71 -10.12 -4.24
CA ARG A 191 7.36 -10.57 -3.01
C ARG A 191 7.91 -9.39 -2.23
N ILE A 192 7.62 -9.34 -0.93
CA ILE A 192 8.14 -8.33 -0.01
C ILE A 192 9.13 -8.99 0.94
N TYR A 193 10.37 -8.53 0.93
CA TYR A 193 11.48 -9.17 1.65
C TYR A 193 11.64 -8.56 3.04
N HIS A 194 12.03 -9.42 3.99
CA HIS A 194 12.26 -9.05 5.38
C HIS A 194 13.47 -9.81 5.99
N THR A 195 14.41 -10.25 5.14
CA THR A 195 15.67 -10.87 5.59
C THR A 195 16.78 -9.86 5.78
N GLN A 196 17.80 -10.26 6.55
CA GLN A 196 18.98 -9.43 6.76
C GLN A 196 19.61 -8.97 5.43
N GLY A 197 19.84 -7.66 5.27
CA GLY A 197 20.34 -7.02 4.05
C GLY A 197 19.28 -6.76 2.96
N LEU A 198 18.05 -7.21 3.14
CA LEU A 198 16.88 -6.95 2.30
C LEU A 198 15.64 -6.68 3.18
N GLU A 199 15.82 -5.89 4.24
CA GLU A 199 14.76 -5.55 5.17
C GLU A 199 13.85 -4.48 4.57
N SER A 200 12.57 -4.80 4.38
CA SER A 200 11.55 -3.77 4.16
C SER A 200 11.17 -3.13 5.50
N PHE A 201 11.14 -1.80 5.56
CA PHE A 201 10.70 -1.06 6.74
C PHE A 201 10.13 0.31 6.38
N ILE A 202 9.37 0.88 7.31
CA ILE A 202 8.91 2.26 7.25
C ILE A 202 9.70 3.06 8.29
N GLU A 203 10.43 4.07 7.82
CA GLU A 203 11.06 5.06 8.69
C GLU A 203 9.97 6.03 9.18
N LEU A 204 9.46 5.77 10.38
CA LEU A 204 8.46 6.62 11.03
C LEU A 204 9.14 7.80 11.73
N PRO A 205 8.62 9.03 11.60
CA PRO A 205 9.17 10.24 12.23
C PRO A 205 8.73 10.31 13.70
N VAL A 206 9.22 9.39 14.52
CA VAL A 206 8.85 9.26 15.94
C VAL A 206 9.39 10.44 16.75
N VAL A 207 8.55 11.00 17.62
CA VAL A 207 8.89 12.10 18.53
C VAL A 207 8.59 11.73 19.99
N ASN A 208 9.29 12.37 20.93
CA ASN A 208 9.13 12.14 22.36
C ASN A 208 7.94 12.92 22.96
#